data_AF-A0A2V5RB83-F1
#
_entry.id   AF-A0A2V5RB83-F1
#
_cell.length_a   1.000
_cell.length_b   1.000
_cell.length_c   1.000
_cell.angle_alpha   90.00
_cell.angle_beta   90.00
_cell.angle_gamma   90.00
#
_symmetry.space_group_name_H-M   'P 1'
#
loop_
_entity.id
_entity.type
_entity.pdbx_description
1 polymer ?
#
loop_
_entity_poly.entity_id
_entity_poly.type
_entity_poly.pdbx_seq_one_letter_code
_entity_poly.pdbx_strand_id
1 'polypeptide(L)' 'NETIRNAAQNASDYQFKPHLSLLYKNIPIPVRRQLTNSISLPFPEVLFDSIKAVRCASPTQSGADVEAWRVLATKELSG' A
#
# COMPACT_ATOMS: atom_id res chain seq x y z
N ASN A 1 -3.98 -14.56 -0.69
CA ASN A 1 -3.85 -13.65 -1.85
C ASN A 1 -4.72 -14.05 -3.03
N GLU A 2 -4.74 -15.33 -3.45
CA GLU A 2 -5.63 -15.81 -4.52
C GLU A 2 -7.10 -15.52 -4.24
N THR A 3 -7.56 -15.65 -3.00
CA THR A 3 -8.94 -15.36 -2.60
C THR A 3 -9.37 -13.92 -2.91
N ILE A 4 -8.51 -12.93 -2.67
CA ILE A 4 -8.82 -11.51 -2.97
C ILE A 4 -8.83 -11.28 -4.48
N ARG A 5 -7.86 -11.88 -5.19
CA ARG A 5 -7.75 -11.77 -6.66
C ARG A 5 -8.98 -12.39 -7.35
N ASN A 6 -9.41 -13.57 -6.91
CA ASN A 6 -10.56 -14.27 -7.48
C ASN A 6 -11.90 -13.59 -7.16
N ALA A 7 -11.98 -12.89 -6.04
CA ALA A 7 -13.16 -12.09 -5.68
C ALA A 7 -13.21 -10.73 -6.41
N ALA A 8 -12.08 -10.22 -6.89
CA ALA A 8 -12.02 -8.97 -7.65
C ALA A 8 -12.47 -9.22 -9.09
N GLN A 9 -13.67 -8.73 -9.45
CA GLN A 9 -14.30 -8.96 -10.77
C GLN A 9 -13.50 -8.43 -11.96
N ASN A 10 -12.50 -7.57 -11.73
CA ASN A 10 -11.60 -7.05 -12.76
C ASN A 10 -10.16 -7.27 -12.31
N ALA A 11 -9.68 -8.51 -12.39
CA ALA A 11 -8.26 -8.78 -12.40
C ALA A 11 -7.69 -8.25 -13.73
N SER A 12 -7.44 -6.95 -13.79
CA SER A 12 -6.50 -6.40 -14.76
C SER A 12 -5.16 -7.16 -14.66
N ASP A 13 -4.22 -6.91 -15.58
CA ASP A 13 -2.87 -7.50 -15.61
C ASP A 13 -1.99 -7.22 -14.36
N TYR A 14 -2.61 -6.95 -13.21
CA TYR A 14 -2.05 -6.76 -11.91
C TYR A 14 -1.11 -7.92 -11.53
N GLN A 15 0.17 -7.62 -11.61
CA GLN A 15 1.22 -8.45 -11.04
C GLN A 15 1.29 -8.20 -9.54
N PHE A 16 1.10 -9.26 -8.74
CA PHE A 16 1.24 -9.14 -7.29
C PHE A 16 2.71 -8.87 -6.94
N LYS A 17 2.98 -7.66 -6.45
CA LYS A 17 4.27 -7.24 -5.92
C LYS A 17 4.03 -6.78 -4.49
N PRO A 18 4.15 -7.63 -3.46
CA PRO A 18 3.93 -7.20 -2.09
C PRO A 18 4.96 -6.14 -1.71
N HIS A 19 4.49 -4.96 -1.32
CA HIS A 19 5.33 -3.85 -0.88
C HIS A 19 4.58 -2.96 0.09
N LEU A 20 5.31 -2.29 0.98
CA LEU A 20 4.80 -1.19 1.80
C LEU A 20 5.29 0.11 1.19
N SER A 21 4.37 0.94 0.69
CA SER A 21 4.72 2.27 0.21
C SER A 21 5.13 3.16 1.38
N LEU A 22 6.38 3.63 1.39
CA LEU A 22 6.89 4.54 2.43
C LEU A 22 6.75 6.02 2.06
N LEU A 23 6.73 6.33 0.76
CA LEU A 23 6.71 7.70 0.25
C LEU A 23 6.07 7.78 -1.14
N TYR A 24 5.10 8.67 -1.31
CA TYR A 24 4.50 9.03 -2.60
C TYR A 24 5.06 10.38 -3.06
N LYS A 25 6.13 10.37 -3.86
CA LYS A 25 6.73 11.60 -4.40
C LYS A 25 7.56 11.31 -5.66
N ASN A 26 7.45 12.20 -6.64
CA ASN A 26 8.37 12.22 -7.78
C ASN A 26 9.74 12.76 -7.32
N ILE A 27 10.76 11.92 -7.36
CA ILE A 27 12.11 12.22 -6.85
C ILE A 27 13.14 11.84 -7.92
N PRO A 28 14.17 12.67 -8.17
CA PRO A 28 15.28 12.31 -9.06
C PRO A 28 15.96 11.00 -8.63
N ILE A 29 16.36 10.18 -9.59
CA ILE A 29 16.96 8.86 -9.33
C ILE A 29 18.12 8.89 -8.33
N PRO A 30 19.08 9.85 -8.40
CA PRO A 30 20.19 9.89 -7.44
C PRO A 30 19.71 10.09 -6.00
N VAL A 31 18.76 11.01 -5.80
CA VAL A 31 18.18 11.33 -4.49
C VAL A 31 17.39 10.15 -3.95
N ARG A 32 16.63 9.45 -4.81
CA ARG A 32 15.89 8.25 -4.42
C ARG A 32 16.82 7.13 -3.92
N ARG A 33 17.95 6.90 -4.61
CA ARG A 33 18.96 5.91 -4.18
C ARG A 33 19.56 6.26 -2.82
N GLN A 34 19.91 7.53 -2.61
CA GLN A 34 20.43 7.98 -1.33
C GLN A 34 19.41 7.80 -0.21
N LEU A 35 18.13 8.15 -0.45
CA LEU A 35 17.05 7.92 0.51
C LEU A 35 16.91 6.43 0.85
N THR A 36 16.83 5.56 -0.16
CA THR A 36 16.67 4.12 0.05
C THR A 36 17.78 3.55 0.94
N ASN A 37 19.03 3.99 0.73
CA ASN A 37 20.16 3.53 1.54
C ASN A 37 20.16 4.08 2.97
N SER A 38 19.46 5.18 3.23
CA SER A 38 19.35 5.79 4.56
C SER A 38 18.20 5.23 5.40
N ILE A 39 17.26 4.51 4.78
CA ILE A 39 16.11 3.94 5.48
C ILE A 39 16.56 2.70 6.24
N SER A 40 16.41 2.73 7.56
CA SER A 40 16.48 1.56 8.42
C SER A 40 15.07 1.21 8.88
N LEU A 41 14.61 -0.01 8.61
CA LEU A 41 13.34 -0.50 9.11
C LEU A 41 13.55 -1.01 10.53
N PRO A 42 12.75 -0.57 11.52
CA PRO A 42 12.98 -0.94 12.92
C PRO A 42 12.52 -2.36 13.26
N PHE A 43 12.00 -3.12 12.29
CA PHE A 43 11.50 -4.48 12.49
C PHE A 43 11.95 -5.40 11.34
N PRO A 44 12.41 -6.63 11.66
CA PRO A 44 12.80 -7.62 10.67
C PRO A 44 11.60 -8.34 10.03
N GLU A 45 10.44 -8.31 10.69
CA GLU A 45 9.22 -8.98 10.27
C GLU A 45 8.01 -8.06 10.44
N VAL A 46 7.02 -8.22 9.57
CA VAL A 46 5.75 -7.48 9.61
C VAL A 46 4.61 -8.49 9.64
N LEU A 47 3.81 -8.46 10.70
CA LEU A 47 2.58 -9.22 10.82
C LEU A 47 1.39 -8.31 10.47
N PHE A 48 0.49 -8.81 9.63
CA PHE A 48 -0.77 -8.13 9.34
C PHE A 48 -1.87 -8.72 10.23
N ASP A 49 -2.37 -7.92 11.16
CA ASP A 49 -3.43 -8.30 12.11
C ASP A 49 -4.84 -8.06 11.55
N SER A 50 -4.96 -7.28 10.48
CA SER A 50 -6.25 -6.82 9.97
C SER A 50 -6.20 -6.45 8.49
N ILE A 51 -7.38 -6.42 7.87
CA ILE A 51 -7.63 -5.90 6.52
C ILE A 51 -8.63 -4.76 6.62
N LYS A 52 -8.35 -3.65 5.91
CA LYS A 52 -9.25 -2.50 5.83
C LYS A 52 -9.79 -2.32 4.41
N ALA A 53 -11.10 -2.13 4.30
CA ALA A 53 -11.73 -1.65 3.08
C ALA A 53 -11.70 -0.11 3.09
N VAL A 54 -11.06 0.50 2.09
CA VAL A 54 -10.84 1.96 2.04
C VAL A 54 -11.51 2.54 0.81
N ARG A 55 -12.30 3.61 0.99
CA ARG A 55 -12.75 4.48 -0.09
C ARG A 55 -11.65 5.49 -0.37
N CYS A 56 -11.14 5.48 -1.59
CA CYS A 56 -10.11 6.38 -2.08
C CYS A 56 -10.40 6.85 -3.50
N ALA A 57 -9.85 8.02 -3.87
CA ALA A 57 -9.83 8.47 -5.25
C ALA A 57 -8.80 7.64 -6.04
N SER A 58 -9.16 7.26 -7.28
CA SER A 58 -8.28 6.53 -8.19
C SER A 58 -8.16 7.29 -9.53
N PRO A 59 -6.96 7.73 -9.94
CA PRO A 59 -5.69 7.61 -9.21
C PRO A 59 -5.61 8.57 -8.01
N THR A 60 -4.86 8.19 -6.96
CA THR A 60 -4.46 9.11 -5.88
C THR A 60 -3.28 9.95 -6.37
N GLN A 61 -3.38 11.28 -6.37
CA GLN A 61 -2.40 12.18 -6.99
C GLN A 61 -1.79 13.20 -6.03
N SER A 62 -2.46 13.48 -4.90
CA SER A 62 -2.05 14.51 -3.95
C SER A 62 -2.14 14.05 -2.50
N GLY A 63 -1.54 14.82 -1.58
CA GLY A 63 -1.70 14.59 -0.14
C GLY A 63 -3.15 14.74 0.30
N ALA A 64 -3.88 15.72 -0.26
CA ALA A 64 -5.30 15.90 0.02
C ALA A 64 -6.15 14.69 -0.37
N ASP A 65 -5.80 13.99 -1.47
CA ASP A 65 -6.48 12.74 -1.85
C ASP A 65 -6.31 11.68 -0.77
N VAL A 66 -5.09 11.54 -0.22
CA VAL A 66 -4.77 10.59 0.85
C VAL A 66 -5.50 10.95 2.14
N GLU A 67 -5.52 12.22 2.51
CA GLU A 67 -6.22 12.72 3.69
C GLU A 67 -7.74 12.53 3.59
N ALA A 68 -8.29 12.53 2.38
CA ALA A 68 -9.70 12.27 2.13
C ALA A 68 -10.08 10.79 2.16
N TRP A 69 -9.11 9.86 2.29
CA TRP A 69 -9.41 8.43 2.37
C TRP A 69 -10.26 8.10 3.59
N ARG A 70 -11.22 7.20 3.40
CA ARG A 70 -12.11 6.77 4.48
C ARG A 70 -12.11 5.26 4.60
N VAL A 71 -11.78 4.78 5.79
CA VAL A 71 -11.96 3.37 6.15
C VAL A 71 -13.48 3.11 6.23
N LEU A 72 -13.97 2.20 5.40
CA LEU A 72 -15.38 1.79 5.38
C LEU A 72 -15.63 0.57 6.27
N ALA A 73 -14.65 -0.32 6.40
CA ALA A 73 -14.72 -1.50 7.24
C ALA A 73 -13.32 -1.98 7.62
N THR A 74 -13.23 -2.67 8.75
CA THR A 74 -12.03 -3.40 9.20
C THR A 74 -12.42 -4.84 9.52
N LYS A 75 -11.56 -5.78 9.13
CA LYS A 75 -11.69 -7.21 9.41
C LYS A 75 -10.40 -7.65 10.09
N GLU A 76 -10.49 -8.08 11.34
CA GLU A 76 -9.37 -8.72 12.02
C GLU A 76 -9.04 -10.06 11.35
N LEU A 77 -7.74 -10.34 11.24
CA LEU A 77 -7.18 -11.60 10.79
C LEU A 77 -6.85 -12.41 12.04
N SER A 78 -7.58 -13.51 12.23
CA SER A 78 -7.22 -14.51 13.22
C SER A 78 -5.95 -15.23 12.74
N GLY A 79 -4.91 -15.23 13.58
CA GLY A 79 -3.68 -16.01 13.36
C GLY A 79 -3.90 -17.51 13.44
#